data_AF-A0A9D2TSK4-F1
#
_entry.id   AF-A0A9D2TSK4-F1
#
_cell.length_a   1.000
_cell.length_b   1.000
_cell.length_c   1.000
_cell.angle_alpha   90.00
_cell.angle_beta   90.00
_cell.angle_gamma   90.00
#
_symmetry.space_group_name_H-M   'P 1'
#
loop_
_entity.id
_entity.type
_entity.pdbx_description
1 polymer ?
#
loop_
_entity_poly.entity_id
_entity_poly.type
_entity_poly.pdbx_seq_one_letter_code
_entity_poly.pdbx_strand_id
1 'polypeptide(L)'
;MNVDYRELCVELFGTDDVDQLKEIARSLQEKNPRGAGRKKKFTPEDVQKIRNMVENGITVNEVAKRFQTSRQVIGRYINEKPPETFTLRMTYMYRQYPCTVIDVDFLNRKVLIQNKTSDMLHRAFGVVENPSWEDFERFLEERCFPASRGNAKDILRELQLTSYDPLQIVEKTGGRSADDDMWLKFRYYPRKGAADGKN
;
A
#
# COMPACT_ATOMS: atom_id res chain seq x y z
N MET A 1 32.99 27.48 3.55
CA MET A 1 34.09 27.29 2.57
C MET A 1 33.49 27.52 1.21
N ASN A 2 34.05 28.45 0.42
CA ASN A 2 33.64 28.67 -0.96
C ASN A 2 34.48 27.72 -1.81
N VAL A 3 33.87 26.68 -2.37
CA VAL A 3 34.59 25.69 -3.20
C VAL A 3 34.65 26.24 -4.61
N ASP A 4 35.85 26.37 -5.15
CA ASP A 4 36.04 26.67 -6.57
C ASP A 4 35.83 25.40 -7.40
N TYR A 5 34.70 25.33 -8.09
CA TYR A 5 34.34 24.18 -8.91
C TYR A 5 35.23 24.02 -10.15
N ARG A 6 35.85 25.10 -10.65
CA ARG A 6 36.77 24.99 -11.80
C ARG A 6 38.07 24.33 -11.37
N GLU A 7 38.64 24.77 -10.26
CA GLU A 7 39.84 24.18 -9.68
C GLU A 7 39.63 22.70 -9.30
N LEU A 8 38.46 22.39 -8.71
CA LEU A 8 38.08 21.00 -8.42
C LEU A 8 37.95 20.14 -9.68
N CYS A 9 37.43 20.69 -10.78
CA CYS A 9 37.35 19.96 -12.06
C CYS A 9 38.75 19.67 -12.63
N VAL A 10 39.66 20.64 -12.57
CA VAL A 10 41.07 20.42 -12.97
C VAL A 10 41.73 19.38 -12.08
N GLU A 11 41.50 19.40 -10.77
CA GLU A 11 42.05 18.43 -9.82
C GLU A 11 41.55 16.99 -10.12
N LEU A 12 40.24 16.83 -10.31
CA LEU A 12 39.62 15.51 -10.45
C LEU A 12 39.75 14.91 -11.86
N PHE A 13 39.69 15.76 -12.89
CA PHE A 13 39.58 15.33 -14.29
C PHE A 13 40.72 15.83 -15.18
N GLY A 14 41.63 16.66 -14.65
CA GLY A 14 42.75 17.24 -15.39
C GLY A 14 42.36 18.40 -16.31
N THR A 15 41.08 18.80 -16.32
CA THR A 15 40.54 19.84 -17.21
C THR A 15 39.27 20.46 -16.63
N ASP A 16 39.04 21.75 -16.87
CA ASP A 16 37.76 22.44 -16.65
C ASP A 16 36.99 22.70 -17.96
N ASP A 17 37.51 22.22 -19.09
CA ASP A 17 36.86 22.37 -20.39
C ASP A 17 35.62 21.47 -20.49
N VAL A 18 34.48 22.08 -20.80
CA VAL A 18 33.17 21.43 -20.78
C VAL A 18 33.07 20.30 -21.80
N ASP A 19 33.69 20.43 -22.97
CA ASP A 19 33.58 19.44 -24.02
C ASP A 19 34.51 18.24 -23.77
N GLN A 20 35.70 18.47 -23.22
CA GLN A 20 36.57 17.40 -22.72
C GLN A 20 35.89 16.62 -21.58
N LEU A 21 35.24 17.31 -20.64
CA LEU A 21 34.48 16.65 -19.56
C LEU A 21 33.32 15.79 -20.09
N LYS A 22 32.60 16.25 -21.13
CA LYS A 22 31.56 15.44 -21.79
C LYS A 22 32.13 14.20 -22.47
N GLU A 23 33.30 14.31 -23.08
CA GLU A 23 33.96 13.17 -23.75
C GLU A 23 34.42 12.13 -22.73
N ILE A 24 35.02 12.57 -21.61
CA ILE A 24 35.36 11.71 -20.47
C ILE A 24 34.10 10.99 -19.97
N ALA A 25 32.99 11.70 -19.77
CA ALA A 25 31.74 11.11 -19.32
C ALA A 25 31.16 10.09 -20.31
N ARG A 26 31.23 10.36 -21.62
CA ARG A 26 30.78 9.43 -22.67
C ARG A 26 31.63 8.16 -22.67
N SER A 27 32.95 8.29 -22.58
CA SER A 27 33.89 7.16 -22.54
C SER A 27 33.65 6.23 -21.34
N LEU A 28 33.22 6.79 -20.20
CA LEU A 28 32.87 6.01 -19.01
C LEU A 28 31.52 5.29 -19.16
N GLN A 29 30.54 5.89 -19.84
CA GLN A 29 29.27 5.23 -20.17
C GLN A 29 29.46 4.04 -21.10
N GLU A 30 30.29 4.17 -22.12
CA GLU A 30 30.60 3.09 -23.07
C GLU A 30 31.29 1.89 -22.39
N LYS A 31 32.11 2.18 -21.36
CA LYS A 31 32.75 1.16 -20.52
C LYS A 31 31.82 0.49 -19.51
N ASN A 32 30.52 0.78 -19.51
CA ASN A 32 29.52 0.12 -18.66
C ASN A 32 28.65 -0.89 -19.43
N PRO A 33 29.21 -2.01 -19.91
CA PRO A 33 28.52 -2.98 -20.77
C PRO A 33 27.35 -3.69 -20.07
N ARG A 34 27.29 -3.63 -18.73
CA ARG A 34 26.22 -4.21 -17.92
C ARG A 34 25.09 -3.23 -17.61
N GLY A 35 25.22 -1.96 -17.98
CA GLY A 35 24.30 -0.90 -17.55
C GLY A 35 24.18 -0.82 -16.03
N ALA A 36 25.26 -1.12 -15.32
CA ALA A 36 25.31 -1.16 -13.87
C ALA A 36 25.14 0.26 -13.32
N GLY A 37 24.12 0.46 -12.49
CA GLY A 37 23.79 1.78 -11.96
C GLY A 37 22.40 1.81 -11.35
N ARG A 38 22.12 2.83 -10.54
CA ARG A 38 20.81 3.01 -9.93
C ARG A 38 19.82 3.46 -11.00
N LYS A 39 18.88 2.59 -11.38
CA LYS A 39 17.76 2.97 -12.26
C LYS A 39 16.98 4.15 -11.64
N LYS A 40 16.49 5.05 -12.50
CA LYS A 40 15.62 6.16 -12.08
C LYS A 40 14.39 5.60 -11.34
N LYS A 41 13.88 6.35 -10.36
CA LYS A 41 12.60 6.04 -9.71
C LYS A 41 11.48 6.18 -10.75
N PHE A 42 10.45 5.36 -10.64
CA PHE A 42 9.24 5.51 -11.45
C PHE A 42 8.61 6.87 -11.20
N THR A 43 8.12 7.50 -12.28
CA THR A 43 7.37 8.74 -12.20
C THR A 43 5.95 8.47 -11.66
N PRO A 44 5.21 9.50 -11.21
CA PRO A 44 3.80 9.33 -10.81
C PRO A 44 2.95 8.68 -11.92
N GLU A 45 3.22 9.01 -13.18
CA GLU A 45 2.52 8.45 -14.35
C GLU A 45 2.84 6.96 -14.55
N ASP A 46 4.10 6.57 -14.34
CA ASP A 46 4.50 5.15 -14.37
C ASP A 46 3.79 4.37 -13.26
N VAL A 47 3.73 4.93 -12.05
CA VAL A 47 3.04 4.30 -10.92
C VAL A 47 1.56 4.16 -11.20
N GLN A 48 0.92 5.16 -11.82
CA GLN A 48 -0.48 5.07 -12.20
C GLN A 48 -0.71 3.98 -13.26
N LYS A 49 0.17 3.89 -14.27
CA LYS A 49 0.11 2.80 -15.26
C LYS A 49 0.27 1.42 -14.61
N ILE A 50 1.20 1.28 -13.66
CA ILE A 50 1.40 0.06 -12.88
C ILE A 50 0.11 -0.32 -12.14
N ARG A 51 -0.53 0.64 -11.45
CA ARG A 51 -1.78 0.42 -10.71
C ARG A 51 -2.91 -0.02 -11.64
N ASN A 52 -3.14 0.72 -12.72
CA ASN A 52 -4.17 0.39 -13.72
C ASN A 52 -3.97 -1.00 -14.31
N MET A 53 -2.73 -1.42 -14.59
CA MET A 53 -2.46 -2.78 -15.09
C MET A 53 -2.87 -3.84 -14.08
N VAL A 54 -2.51 -3.67 -12.81
CA VAL A 54 -2.86 -4.63 -11.75
C VAL A 54 -4.37 -4.69 -11.53
N GLU A 55 -5.05 -3.53 -11.52
CA GLU A 55 -6.51 -3.44 -11.38
C GLU A 55 -7.27 -4.14 -12.53
N ASN A 56 -6.69 -4.15 -13.74
CA ASN A 56 -7.21 -4.88 -14.89
C ASN A 56 -6.82 -6.38 -14.90
N GLY A 57 -6.35 -6.92 -13.77
CA GLY A 57 -6.04 -8.34 -13.60
C GLY A 57 -4.66 -8.78 -14.12
N ILE A 58 -3.80 -7.84 -14.56
CA ILE A 58 -2.44 -8.19 -14.95
C ILE A 58 -1.62 -8.51 -13.70
N THR A 59 -0.97 -9.67 -13.70
CA THR A 59 -0.17 -10.10 -12.54
C THR A 59 1.03 -9.18 -12.31
N VAL A 60 1.41 -8.98 -11.04
CA VAL A 60 2.59 -8.19 -10.65
C VAL A 60 3.87 -8.68 -11.34
N ASN A 61 3.98 -9.99 -11.62
CA ASN A 61 5.13 -10.55 -12.34
C ASN A 61 5.17 -10.07 -13.79
N GLU A 62 4.02 -10.02 -14.45
CA GLU A 62 3.92 -9.56 -15.82
C GLU A 62 4.14 -8.05 -15.93
N VAL A 63 3.60 -7.27 -14.98
CA VAL A 63 3.91 -5.83 -14.87
C VAL A 63 5.42 -5.61 -14.67
N ALA A 64 6.06 -6.39 -13.79
CA ALA A 64 7.50 -6.27 -13.55
C ALA A 64 8.34 -6.51 -14.82
N LYS A 65 7.96 -7.50 -15.65
CA LYS A 65 8.60 -7.74 -16.95
C LYS A 65 8.43 -6.54 -17.89
N ARG A 66 7.22 -5.99 -18.02
CA ARG A 66 6.94 -4.82 -18.88
C ARG A 66 7.76 -3.59 -18.49
N PHE A 67 7.90 -3.34 -17.19
CA PHE A 67 8.69 -2.23 -16.65
C PHE A 67 10.18 -2.59 -16.44
N GLN A 68 10.64 -3.74 -16.95
CA GLN A 68 12.03 -4.21 -16.89
C GLN A 68 12.63 -4.10 -15.48
N THR A 69 11.86 -4.53 -14.49
CA THR A 69 12.20 -4.43 -13.06
C THR A 69 11.82 -5.72 -12.32
N SER A 70 12.10 -5.78 -11.01
CA SER A 70 11.72 -6.94 -10.20
C SER A 70 10.29 -6.83 -9.65
N ARG A 71 9.65 -7.97 -9.39
CA ARG A 71 8.35 -8.05 -8.69
C ARG A 71 8.38 -7.27 -7.37
N GLN A 72 9.50 -7.30 -6.65
CA GLN A 72 9.66 -6.59 -5.38
C GLN A 72 9.66 -5.07 -5.57
N VAL A 73 10.24 -4.56 -6.66
CA VAL A 73 10.21 -3.12 -6.95
C VAL A 73 8.78 -2.69 -7.23
N ILE A 74 8.06 -3.36 -8.15
CA ILE A 74 6.63 -3.08 -8.40
C ILE A 74 5.83 -3.18 -7.10
N GLY A 75 6.07 -4.25 -6.33
CA GLY A 75 5.46 -4.51 -5.03
C GLY A 75 5.52 -3.33 -4.05
N ARG A 76 6.63 -2.56 -4.06
CA ARG A 76 6.80 -1.38 -3.19
C ARG A 76 5.90 -0.21 -3.58
N TYR A 77 5.63 -0.02 -4.88
CA TYR A 77 4.78 1.06 -5.38
C TYR A 77 3.29 0.73 -5.29
N ILE A 78 2.93 -0.55 -5.39
CA ILE A 78 1.52 -0.97 -5.28
C ILE A 78 1.06 -1.22 -3.84
N ASN A 79 2.00 -1.48 -2.91
CA ASN A 79 1.75 -1.72 -1.49
C ASN A 79 2.44 -0.66 -0.63
N GLU A 80 2.26 0.61 -0.97
CA GLU A 80 2.82 1.72 -0.19
C GLU A 80 2.28 1.68 1.25
N LYS A 81 3.15 2.03 2.21
CA LYS A 81 2.74 2.15 3.61
C LYS A 81 1.74 3.31 3.74
N PRO A 82 0.76 3.19 4.65
CA PRO A 82 -0.16 4.29 4.89
C PRO A 82 0.57 5.48 5.52
N PRO A 83 -0.03 6.68 5.50
CA PRO A 83 0.51 7.84 6.22
C PRO A 83 0.67 7.56 7.72
N GLU A 84 1.54 8.31 8.40
CA GLU A 84 1.94 7.99 9.78
C GLU A 84 0.79 8.02 10.82
N THR A 85 -0.31 8.73 10.55
CA THR A 85 -1.47 8.80 11.46
C THR A 85 -2.38 7.58 11.37
N PHE A 86 -2.25 6.77 10.32
CA PHE A 86 -3.08 5.60 10.06
C PHE A 86 -2.46 4.38 10.74
N THR A 87 -3.13 3.87 11.77
CA THR A 87 -2.61 2.81 12.64
C THR A 87 -3.14 1.42 12.29
N LEU A 88 -4.11 1.32 11.39
CA LEU A 88 -4.65 0.04 10.93
C LEU A 88 -4.77 0.02 9.41
N ARG A 89 -4.31 -1.07 8.79
CA ARG A 89 -4.66 -1.45 7.43
C ARG A 89 -5.49 -2.73 7.45
N MET A 90 -6.66 -2.66 6.84
CA MET A 90 -7.51 -3.80 6.54
C MET A 90 -7.42 -4.07 5.03
N THR A 91 -7.20 -5.32 4.64
CA THR A 91 -7.30 -5.71 3.23
C THR A 91 -8.53 -6.59 3.07
N TYR A 92 -9.50 -6.13 2.30
CA TYR A 92 -10.68 -6.89 1.91
C TYR A 92 -10.28 -7.84 0.77
N MET A 93 -10.43 -9.13 1.04
CA MET A 93 -9.88 -10.22 0.23
C MET A 93 -11.02 -11.06 -0.31
N TYR A 94 -11.03 -11.30 -1.62
CA TYR A 94 -11.80 -12.37 -2.24
C TYR A 94 -10.90 -13.60 -2.37
N ARG A 95 -11.12 -14.64 -1.54
CA ARG A 95 -10.23 -15.81 -1.46
C ARG A 95 -8.77 -15.39 -1.24
N GLN A 96 -7.91 -15.48 -2.26
CA GLN A 96 -6.49 -15.11 -2.19
C GLN A 96 -6.18 -13.77 -2.88
N TYR A 97 -7.19 -13.10 -3.43
CA TYR A 97 -7.03 -11.87 -4.20
C TYR A 97 -7.41 -10.65 -3.36
N PRO A 98 -6.51 -9.68 -3.18
CA PRO A 98 -6.84 -8.43 -2.51
C PRO A 98 -7.75 -7.59 -3.42
N CYS A 99 -8.89 -7.13 -2.90
CA CYS A 99 -9.89 -6.37 -3.65
C CYS A 99 -9.91 -4.89 -3.25
N THR A 100 -9.86 -4.59 -1.95
CA THR A 100 -9.74 -3.21 -1.46
C THR A 100 -8.76 -3.16 -0.29
N VAL A 101 -7.80 -2.25 -0.34
CA VAL A 101 -6.98 -1.88 0.82
C VAL A 101 -7.66 -0.70 1.51
N ILE A 102 -7.86 -0.79 2.82
CA ILE A 102 -8.53 0.20 3.66
C ILE A 102 -7.54 0.60 4.75
N ASP A 103 -7.12 1.85 4.75
CA ASP A 103 -6.26 2.43 5.78
C ASP A 103 -7.13 3.27 6.71
N VAL A 104 -7.01 3.04 8.02
CA VAL A 104 -7.84 3.64 9.06
C VAL A 104 -7.01 4.51 10.01
N ASP A 105 -7.42 5.76 10.18
CA ASP A 105 -6.93 6.70 11.18
C ASP A 105 -8.05 6.91 12.21
N PHE A 106 -7.95 6.20 13.33
CA PHE A 106 -8.93 6.28 14.42
C PHE A 106 -8.96 7.64 15.11
N LEU A 107 -7.84 8.35 15.18
CA LEU A 107 -7.76 9.61 15.91
C LEU A 107 -8.53 10.71 15.18
N ASN A 108 -8.33 10.79 13.87
CA ASN A 108 -8.98 11.80 13.04
C ASN A 108 -10.29 11.31 12.43
N ARG A 109 -10.69 10.05 12.71
CA ARG A 109 -11.83 9.37 12.08
C ARG A 109 -11.77 9.49 10.55
N LYS A 110 -10.64 9.09 9.96
CA LYS A 110 -10.44 9.11 8.50
C LYS A 110 -10.16 7.72 7.96
N VAL A 111 -10.63 7.49 6.75
CA VAL A 111 -10.34 6.27 5.99
C VAL A 111 -9.85 6.63 4.61
N LEU A 112 -8.86 5.88 4.14
CA LEU A 112 -8.35 5.97 2.77
C LEU A 112 -8.44 4.58 2.16
N ILE A 113 -8.87 4.51 0.90
CA ILE A 113 -8.99 3.24 0.20
C ILE A 113 -8.13 3.18 -1.05
N GLN A 114 -7.79 1.97 -1.44
CA GLN A 114 -7.24 1.66 -2.75
C GLN A 114 -7.93 0.41 -3.28
N ASN A 115 -8.78 0.58 -4.28
CA ASN A 115 -9.40 -0.53 -4.99
C ASN A 115 -8.35 -1.21 -5.88
N LYS A 116 -8.25 -2.54 -5.79
CA LYS A 116 -7.30 -3.38 -6.52
C LYS A 116 -7.97 -4.22 -7.61
N THR A 117 -9.28 -4.05 -7.77
CA THR A 117 -10.11 -4.74 -8.75
C THR A 117 -11.07 -3.73 -9.40
N SER A 118 -11.35 -3.93 -10.69
CA SER A 118 -12.41 -3.21 -11.41
C SER A 118 -13.81 -3.75 -11.12
N ASP A 119 -13.92 -4.95 -10.56
CA ASP A 119 -15.20 -5.56 -10.19
C ASP A 119 -15.81 -4.88 -8.96
N MET A 120 -16.92 -4.18 -9.17
CA MET A 120 -17.62 -3.41 -8.13
C MET A 120 -18.17 -4.28 -7.00
N LEU A 121 -18.58 -5.52 -7.30
CA LEU A 121 -19.14 -6.44 -6.29
C LEU A 121 -18.08 -6.92 -5.30
N HIS A 122 -16.81 -6.84 -5.70
CA HIS A 122 -15.69 -7.23 -4.87
C HIS A 122 -15.06 -6.06 -4.10
N ARG A 123 -15.49 -4.81 -4.35
CA ARG A 123 -14.99 -3.64 -3.63
C ARG A 123 -15.70 -3.47 -2.30
N ALA A 124 -14.95 -3.15 -1.25
CA ALA A 124 -15.51 -2.95 0.09
C ALA A 124 -16.60 -1.85 0.17
N PHE A 125 -16.49 -0.82 -0.68
CA PHE A 125 -17.41 0.32 -0.72
C PHE A 125 -18.10 0.49 -2.08
N GLY A 126 -18.11 -0.56 -2.91
CA GLY A 126 -18.71 -0.53 -4.24
C GLY A 126 -18.14 0.58 -5.14
N VAL A 127 -19.00 1.54 -5.50
CA VAL A 127 -18.66 2.69 -6.36
C VAL A 127 -18.05 3.88 -5.61
N VAL A 128 -18.05 3.86 -4.27
CA VAL A 128 -17.55 4.96 -3.45
C VAL A 128 -16.02 4.89 -3.40
N GLU A 129 -15.36 5.89 -3.98
CA GLU A 129 -13.89 5.97 -4.05
C GLU A 129 -13.27 6.72 -2.85
N ASN A 130 -14.06 7.52 -2.13
CA ASN A 130 -13.62 8.29 -0.96
C ASN A 130 -14.64 8.12 0.18
N PRO A 131 -14.66 6.97 0.87
CA PRO A 131 -15.65 6.70 1.92
C PRO A 131 -15.48 7.64 3.11
N SER A 132 -16.59 7.99 3.75
CA SER A 132 -16.58 8.70 5.03
C SER A 132 -16.28 7.74 6.19
N TRP A 133 -16.18 8.30 7.40
CA TRP A 133 -16.10 7.47 8.60
C TRP A 133 -17.39 6.66 8.83
N GLU A 134 -18.56 7.26 8.58
CA GLU A 134 -19.84 6.56 8.70
C GLU A 134 -19.95 5.42 7.68
N ASP A 135 -19.43 5.60 6.46
CA ASP A 135 -19.35 4.52 5.47
C ASP A 135 -18.49 3.36 5.98
N PHE A 136 -17.38 3.66 6.66
CA PHE A 136 -16.53 2.65 7.27
C PHE A 136 -17.21 1.93 8.44
N GLU A 137 -17.89 2.65 9.33
CA GLU A 137 -18.66 2.04 10.43
C GLU A 137 -19.74 1.10 9.88
N ARG A 138 -20.49 1.55 8.86
CA ARG A 138 -21.50 0.73 8.18
C ARG A 138 -20.88 -0.51 7.52
N PHE A 139 -19.73 -0.37 6.85
CA PHE A 139 -19.01 -1.51 6.26
C PHE A 139 -18.64 -2.56 7.32
N LEU A 140 -18.17 -2.15 8.51
CA LEU A 140 -17.87 -3.08 9.59
C LEU A 140 -19.13 -3.80 10.08
N GLU A 141 -20.23 -3.07 10.25
CA GLU A 141 -21.51 -3.64 10.68
C GLU A 141 -22.06 -4.67 9.69
N GLU A 142 -21.97 -4.39 8.39
CA GLU A 142 -22.37 -5.31 7.31
C GLU A 142 -21.55 -6.62 7.30
N ARG A 143 -20.33 -6.60 7.88
CA ARG A 143 -19.49 -7.80 8.06
C ARG A 143 -19.71 -8.50 9.40
N CYS A 144 -20.66 -8.04 10.21
CA CYS A 144 -21.03 -8.65 11.49
C CYS A 144 -22.38 -9.37 11.39
N PHE A 145 -22.67 -10.24 12.36
CA PHE A 145 -24.02 -10.76 12.55
C PHE A 145 -24.94 -9.65 13.07
N PRO A 146 -26.24 -9.59 12.72
CA PRO A 146 -27.11 -8.50 13.16
C PRO A 146 -27.16 -8.36 14.68
N ALA A 147 -27.06 -7.12 15.19
CA ALA A 147 -27.13 -6.85 16.63
C ALA A 147 -28.47 -7.28 17.27
N SER A 148 -29.54 -7.33 16.47
CA SER A 148 -30.88 -7.80 16.87
C SER A 148 -31.04 -9.32 16.87
N ARG A 149 -30.00 -10.09 16.49
CA ARG A 149 -30.06 -11.55 16.42
C ARG A 149 -30.33 -12.15 17.80
N GLY A 150 -31.29 -13.09 17.88
CA GLY A 150 -31.75 -13.64 19.16
C GLY A 150 -30.64 -14.27 20.02
N ASN A 151 -29.62 -14.87 19.40
CA ASN A 151 -28.46 -15.45 20.09
C ASN A 151 -27.21 -14.55 20.09
N ALA A 152 -27.34 -13.25 19.84
CA ALA A 152 -26.21 -12.31 19.79
C ALA A 152 -25.34 -12.35 21.06
N LYS A 153 -25.95 -12.42 22.25
CA LYS A 153 -25.22 -12.47 23.53
C LYS A 153 -24.36 -13.73 23.67
N ASP A 154 -24.82 -14.86 23.14
CA ASP A 154 -24.07 -16.11 23.18
C ASP A 154 -22.90 -16.08 22.20
N ILE A 155 -23.12 -15.57 20.98
CA ILE A 155 -22.05 -15.36 19.99
C ILE A 155 -20.97 -14.42 20.55
N LEU A 156 -21.35 -13.31 21.17
CA LEU A 156 -20.38 -12.40 21.81
C LEU A 156 -19.57 -13.12 22.90
N ARG A 157 -20.22 -13.96 23.72
CA ARG A 157 -19.54 -14.76 24.76
C ARG A 157 -18.54 -15.74 24.15
N GLU A 158 -18.89 -16.42 23.06
CA GLU A 158 -18.01 -17.32 22.31
C GLU A 158 -16.80 -16.59 21.71
N LEU A 159 -17.00 -15.37 21.21
CA LEU A 159 -15.94 -14.49 20.70
C LEU A 159 -15.11 -13.83 21.82
N GLN A 160 -15.49 -14.03 23.09
CA GLN A 160 -14.91 -13.41 24.27
C GLN A 160 -15.04 -11.87 24.28
N LEU A 161 -16.20 -11.37 23.84
CA LEU A 161 -16.55 -9.96 23.78
C LEU A 161 -17.65 -9.64 24.80
N THR A 162 -17.54 -8.50 25.47
CA THR A 162 -18.48 -8.04 26.49
C THR A 162 -19.57 -7.12 25.93
N SER A 163 -19.35 -6.56 24.74
CA SER A 163 -20.28 -5.68 24.04
C SER A 163 -20.24 -5.93 22.54
N TYR A 164 -21.28 -5.47 21.85
CA TYR A 164 -21.32 -5.48 20.39
C TYR A 164 -20.47 -4.33 19.85
N ASP A 165 -19.22 -4.63 19.49
CA ASP A 165 -18.28 -3.71 18.85
C ASP A 165 -17.94 -4.26 17.46
N PRO A 166 -18.38 -3.61 16.37
CA PRO A 166 -18.18 -4.13 15.02
C PRO A 166 -16.72 -4.40 14.67
N LEU A 167 -15.80 -3.53 15.10
CA LEU A 167 -14.37 -3.70 14.81
C LEU A 167 -13.82 -4.95 15.49
N GLN A 168 -14.08 -5.12 16.79
CA GLN A 168 -13.64 -6.30 17.54
C GLN A 168 -14.28 -7.59 17.01
N ILE A 169 -15.54 -7.54 16.60
CA ILE A 169 -16.23 -8.67 15.99
C ILE A 169 -15.53 -9.06 14.69
N VAL A 170 -15.29 -8.13 13.76
CA VAL A 170 -14.63 -8.46 12.49
C VAL A 170 -13.18 -8.91 12.66
N GLU A 171 -12.47 -8.41 13.68
CA GLU A 171 -11.12 -8.88 14.01
C GLU A 171 -11.15 -10.36 14.45
N LYS A 172 -12.12 -10.75 15.27
CA LYS A 172 -12.28 -12.12 15.77
C LYS A 172 -12.78 -13.08 14.69
N THR A 173 -13.70 -12.65 13.84
CA THR A 173 -14.31 -13.50 12.79
C THR A 173 -13.51 -13.48 11.48
N GLY A 174 -12.60 -12.52 11.33
CA GLY A 174 -11.97 -12.18 10.05
C GLY A 174 -12.96 -11.53 9.08
N GLY A 175 -14.07 -10.98 9.56
CA GLY A 175 -15.13 -10.36 8.76
C GLY A 175 -15.68 -11.30 7.67
N ARG A 176 -15.82 -12.58 7.98
CA ARG A 176 -16.41 -13.58 7.09
C ARG A 176 -17.92 -13.60 7.25
N SER A 177 -18.63 -13.69 6.12
CA SER A 177 -20.07 -13.97 6.09
C SER A 177 -20.30 -15.35 5.45
N ALA A 178 -21.45 -15.95 5.72
CA ALA A 178 -21.87 -17.19 5.07
C ALA A 178 -22.28 -16.97 3.61
N ASP A 179 -22.56 -15.73 3.22
CA ASP A 179 -23.12 -15.37 1.92
C ASP A 179 -22.05 -15.14 0.83
N ASP A 180 -20.77 -15.08 1.22
CA ASP A 180 -19.66 -14.79 0.30
C ASP A 180 -18.33 -15.44 0.69
N ASP A 181 -17.36 -15.41 -0.23
CA ASP A 181 -15.97 -15.86 -0.01
C ASP A 181 -15.06 -14.70 0.45
N MET A 182 -15.64 -13.65 1.04
CA MET A 182 -14.91 -12.44 1.42
C MET A 182 -14.41 -12.50 2.86
N TRP A 183 -13.23 -11.92 3.09
CA TRP A 183 -12.65 -11.83 4.43
C TRP A 183 -11.70 -10.65 4.56
N LEU A 184 -11.37 -10.30 5.79
CA LEU A 184 -10.52 -9.17 6.16
C LEU A 184 -9.19 -9.65 6.71
N LYS A 185 -8.11 -9.11 6.15
CA LYS A 185 -6.75 -9.25 6.66
C LYS A 185 -6.33 -7.98 7.36
N PHE A 186 -5.91 -8.09 8.62
CA PHE A 186 -5.54 -6.95 9.46
C PHE A 186 -4.02 -6.78 9.55
N ARG A 187 -3.57 -5.54 9.62
CA ARG A 187 -2.19 -5.16 9.94
C ARG A 187 -2.19 -3.85 10.72
N TYR A 188 -1.73 -3.90 11.96
CA TYR A 188 -1.53 -2.71 12.77
C TYR A 188 -0.14 -2.13 12.52
N TYR A 189 -0.07 -0.80 12.56
CA TYR A 189 1.18 -0.05 12.49
C TYR A 189 1.42 0.62 13.84
N PRO A 190 2.64 0.51 14.40
CA PRO A 190 2.98 1.18 15.63
C PRO A 190 2.92 2.69 15.40
N ARG A 191 2.29 3.40 16.33
CA ARG A 191 2.30 4.86 16.33
C ARG A 191 3.71 5.32 16.69
N LYS A 192 4.37 6.08 15.81
CA LYS A 192 5.67 6.69 16.13
C LYS A 192 5.51 7.56 17.39
N GLY A 193 6.23 7.22 18.45
CA GLY A 193 6.17 7.89 19.76
C GLY A 193 5.46 7.11 20.86
N ALA A 194 4.79 5.99 20.55
CA ALA A 194 4.41 5.03 21.57
C ALA A 194 5.67 4.21 21.92
N ALA A 195 6.26 4.45 23.08
CA ALA A 195 7.31 3.59 23.61
C ALA A 195 6.79 2.14 23.62
N ASP A 196 7.56 1.21 23.07
CA ASP A 196 7.29 -0.21 23.13
C ASP A 196 7.22 -0.63 24.61
N GLY A 197 6.01 -0.66 25.16
CA GLY A 197 5.71 -1.33 26.42
C GLY A 197 5.87 -2.82 26.21
N LYS A 198 7.09 -3.32 26.38
CA LYS A 198 7.33 -4.74 26.59
C LYS A 198 6.65 -5.12 27.91
N ASN A 199 5.60 -5.92 27.81
CA ASN A 199 5.21 -6.84 28.89
C ASN A 199 6.02 -8.13 28.73
#